data_AF-A0A381VYA9-F1
#
_entry.id   AF-A0A381VYA9-F1
#
_cell.length_a   1.000
_cell.length_b   1.000
_cell.length_c   1.000
_cell.angle_alpha   90.00
_cell.angle_beta   90.00
_cell.angle_gamma   90.00
#
_symmetry.space_group_name_H-M   'P 1'
#
loop_
_entity.id
_entity.type
_entity.pdbx_description
1 polymer ?
#
loop_
_entity_poly.entity_id
_entity_poly.type
_entity_poly.pdbx_seq_one_letter_code
_entity_poly.pdbx_strand_id
1 'polypeptide(L)'
;MEKVKFTFDDTEFLYIVNIILKADHDEDEEYEPITSMDDSFNLHGLDSLSIMMFFIWVSDFFGIPEDKFQELAKQKDFTIRTLKDFISREATQTFTYNDAMAYSKHSFNNDDDAIRSKTGNPKF
;
A
#
# COMPACT_ATOMS: atom_id res chain seq x y z
N MET A 1 15.23 17.38 -15.38
CA MET A 1 14.10 16.68 -14.73
C MET A 1 13.68 17.50 -13.54
N GLU A 2 12.45 18.01 -13.54
CA GLU A 2 11.85 18.50 -12.30
C GLU A 2 11.77 17.32 -11.33
N LYS A 3 12.30 17.48 -10.12
CA LYS A 3 12.11 16.49 -9.06
C LYS A 3 10.63 16.49 -8.73
N VAL A 4 9.94 15.42 -9.08
CA VAL A 4 8.57 15.21 -8.63
C VAL A 4 8.64 15.04 -7.12
N LYS A 5 7.99 15.96 -6.39
CA LYS A 5 8.06 15.98 -4.93
C LYS A 5 6.86 15.19 -4.40
N PHE A 6 7.11 14.21 -3.55
CA PHE A 6 6.06 13.57 -2.77
C PHE A 6 5.33 14.61 -1.91
N THR A 7 4.00 14.68 -2.01
CA THR A 7 3.18 15.74 -1.39
C THR A 7 2.14 15.25 -0.39
N PHE A 8 2.05 13.94 -0.13
CA PHE A 8 0.97 13.43 0.71
C PHE A 8 1.09 13.98 2.14
N ASP A 9 -0.04 14.42 2.69
CA ASP A 9 -0.14 14.71 4.12
C ASP A 9 -0.18 13.41 4.95
N ASP A 10 -0.21 13.52 6.28
CA ASP A 10 -0.16 12.34 7.17
C ASP A 10 -1.43 11.48 7.01
N THR A 11 -2.59 12.10 6.75
CA THR A 11 -3.87 11.40 6.56
C THR A 11 -3.92 10.66 5.23
N GLU A 12 -3.51 11.32 4.15
CA GLU A 12 -3.40 10.72 2.81
C GLU A 12 -2.41 9.55 2.83
N PHE A 13 -1.27 9.72 3.51
CA PHE A 13 -0.27 8.66 3.59
C PHE A 13 -0.77 7.44 4.37
N LEU A 14 -1.39 7.64 5.53
CA LEU A 14 -2.02 6.55 6.30
C LEU A 14 -3.08 5.82 5.48
N TYR A 15 -3.91 6.55 4.73
CA TYR A 15 -4.92 5.95 3.88
C TYR A 15 -4.32 5.01 2.83
N ILE A 16 -3.25 5.44 2.15
CA ILE A 16 -2.57 4.61 1.14
C ILE A 16 -1.89 3.39 1.77
N VAL A 17 -1.18 3.56 2.88
CA VAL A 17 -0.53 2.45 3.59
C VAL A 17 -1.58 1.42 4.01
N ASN A 18 -2.71 1.86 4.59
CA ASN A 18 -3.78 0.96 4.99
C ASN A 18 -4.44 0.24 3.81
N ILE A 19 -4.57 0.89 2.65
CA ILE A 19 -5.05 0.25 1.42
C ILE A 19 -4.12 -0.87 0.97
N ILE A 20 -2.82 -0.59 0.92
CA ILE A 20 -1.81 -1.55 0.47
C ILE A 20 -1.82 -2.77 1.39
N LEU A 21 -1.81 -2.53 2.70
CA LEU A 21 -1.81 -3.60 3.70
C LEU A 21 -3.09 -4.41 3.70
N LYS A 22 -4.25 -3.76 3.51
CA LYS A 22 -5.53 -4.46 3.39
C LYS A 22 -5.59 -5.36 2.16
N ALA A 23 -4.95 -4.98 1.06
CA ALA A 23 -4.93 -5.79 -0.16
C ALA A 23 -4.13 -7.09 -0.01
N ASP A 24 -3.16 -7.09 0.90
CA ASP A 24 -2.27 -8.22 1.18
C ASP A 24 -2.71 -9.05 2.39
N HIS A 25 -3.81 -8.68 3.02
CA HIS A 25 -4.42 -9.41 4.13
C HIS A 25 -5.35 -10.50 3.61
N ASP A 26 -5.29 -11.70 4.20
CA ASP A 26 -6.20 -12.80 3.85
C ASP A 26 -7.67 -12.37 4.07
N GLU A 27 -8.55 -12.74 3.13
CA GLU A 27 -9.98 -12.36 3.15
C GLU A 27 -10.72 -12.83 4.42
N ASP A 28 -10.18 -13.85 5.11
CA ASP A 28 -10.75 -14.48 6.30
C ASP A 28 -10.30 -13.82 7.63
N GLU A 29 -9.36 -12.85 7.60
CA GLU A 29 -8.85 -12.16 8.79
C GLU A 29 -9.27 -10.69 8.83
N GLU A 30 -9.74 -10.21 9.99
CA GLU A 30 -10.15 -8.82 10.17
C GLU A 30 -8.93 -7.89 10.21
N TYR A 31 -8.74 -7.13 9.13
CA TYR A 31 -7.67 -6.13 9.05
C TYR A 31 -7.93 -4.97 10.03
N GLU A 32 -7.03 -4.80 11.00
CA GLU A 32 -7.01 -3.63 11.87
C GLU A 32 -6.19 -2.48 11.23
N PRO A 33 -6.82 -1.34 10.89
CA PRO A 33 -6.13 -0.24 10.23
C PRO A 33 -5.20 0.49 11.19
N ILE A 34 -4.08 0.96 10.64
CA ILE A 34 -3.13 1.82 11.33
C ILE A 34 -3.73 3.20 11.49
N THR A 35 -3.67 3.75 12.70
CA THR A 35 -4.33 5.02 13.04
C THR A 35 -3.35 6.13 13.38
N SER A 36 -2.08 5.80 13.65
CA SER A 36 -1.05 6.77 14.00
C SER A 36 0.18 6.66 13.10
N MET A 37 0.76 7.82 12.77
CA MET A 37 2.04 7.91 12.08
C MET A 37 3.21 7.41 12.93
N ASP A 38 3.03 7.40 14.26
CA ASP A 38 4.06 6.98 15.19
C ASP A 38 3.95 5.49 15.54
N ASP A 39 2.99 4.77 14.94
CA ASP A 39 2.86 3.33 15.05
C ASP A 39 4.08 2.63 14.41
N SER A 40 4.52 1.55 15.04
CA SER A 40 5.57 0.70 14.52
C SER A 40 5.13 0.06 13.20
N PHE A 41 5.97 0.15 12.18
CA PHE A 41 5.78 -0.56 10.92
C PHE A 41 5.98 -2.08 11.09
N ASN A 42 6.49 -2.52 12.25
CA ASN A 42 6.57 -3.93 12.62
C ASN A 42 5.19 -4.46 13.06
N LEU A 43 4.21 -4.26 12.17
CA LEU A 43 2.79 -4.53 12.36
C LEU A 43 2.63 -5.98 12.79
N HIS A 44 2.18 -6.15 14.03
CA HIS A 44 1.98 -7.43 14.67
C HIS A 44 1.03 -8.29 13.82
N GLY A 45 1.58 -9.18 12.98
CA GLY A 45 0.78 -10.11 12.18
C GLY A 45 1.21 -10.26 10.72
N LEU A 46 1.96 -9.31 10.14
CA LEU A 46 2.41 -9.47 8.76
C LEU A 46 3.55 -10.49 8.67
N ASP A 47 3.41 -11.45 7.76
CA ASP A 47 4.49 -12.37 7.46
C ASP A 47 5.58 -11.67 6.61
N SER A 48 6.74 -12.33 6.48
CA SER A 48 7.85 -11.78 5.71
C SER A 48 7.54 -11.58 4.22
N LEU A 49 6.53 -12.28 3.68
CA LEU A 49 6.09 -12.15 2.30
C LEU A 49 5.24 -10.88 2.12
N SER A 50 4.27 -10.63 3.01
CA SER A 50 3.46 -9.40 2.97
C SER A 50 4.32 -8.16 3.15
N ILE A 51 5.34 -8.21 4.02
CA ILE A 51 6.30 -7.11 4.19
C ILE A 51 7.09 -6.88 2.88
N MET A 52 7.49 -7.95 2.20
CA MET A 52 8.22 -7.86 0.93
C MET A 52 7.35 -7.27 -0.18
N MET A 53 6.12 -7.75 -0.31
CA MET A 53 5.14 -7.27 -1.29
C MET A 53 4.79 -5.80 -1.07
N PHE A 54 4.62 -5.38 0.19
CA PHE A 54 4.47 -3.97 0.53
C PHE A 54 5.62 -3.12 -0.01
N PHE A 55 6.87 -3.52 0.22
CA PHE A 55 8.02 -2.75 -0.25
C PHE A 55 8.15 -2.75 -1.78
N ILE A 56 7.76 -3.83 -2.45
CA ILE A 56 7.69 -3.87 -3.92
C ILE A 56 6.66 -2.83 -4.41
N TRP A 57 5.49 -2.74 -3.79
CA TRP A 57 4.48 -1.77 -4.20
C TRP A 57 4.89 -0.33 -3.91
N VAL A 58 5.52 -0.06 -2.76
CA VAL A 58 6.07 1.27 -2.44
C VAL A 58 7.20 1.64 -3.42
N SER A 59 8.08 0.69 -3.74
CA SER A 59 9.12 0.86 -4.77
C SER A 59 8.51 1.27 -6.10
N ASP A 60 7.49 0.53 -6.56
CA ASP A 60 6.87 0.71 -7.86
C ASP A 60 6.01 1.99 -7.93
N PHE A 61 5.34 2.37 -6.84
CA PHE A 61 4.58 3.61 -6.76
C PHE A 61 5.48 4.84 -6.72
N PHE A 62 6.54 4.84 -5.93
CA PHE A 62 7.36 6.03 -5.69
C PHE A 62 8.69 6.04 -6.47
N GLY A 63 8.96 5.00 -7.27
CA GLY A 63 10.18 4.86 -8.07
C GLY A 63 11.42 4.81 -7.19
N ILE A 64 11.34 4.08 -6.08
CA ILE A 64 12.43 3.96 -5.11
C ILE A 64 13.15 2.64 -5.38
N PRO A 65 14.45 2.64 -5.71
CA PRO A 65 15.22 1.41 -5.91
C PRO A 65 15.19 0.46 -4.70
N GLU A 66 15.08 -0.85 -4.95
CA GLU A 66 14.97 -1.87 -3.89
C GLU A 66 16.14 -1.87 -2.89
N ASP A 67 17.35 -1.55 -3.35
CA ASP A 67 18.55 -1.47 -2.52
C ASP A 67 18.44 -0.40 -1.42
N LYS A 68 17.67 0.67 -1.65
CA LYS A 68 17.39 1.71 -0.65
C LYS A 68 16.53 1.21 0.51
N PHE A 69 15.64 0.25 0.27
CA PHE A 69 14.83 -0.34 1.34
C PHE A 69 15.67 -1.24 2.27
N GLN A 70 16.78 -1.79 1.80
CA GLN A 70 17.72 -2.50 2.68
C GLN A 70 18.40 -1.58 3.69
N GLU A 71 18.54 -0.28 3.37
CA GLU A 71 19.04 0.73 4.30
C GLU A 71 17.97 1.08 5.35
N LEU A 72 16.71 1.16 4.92
CA LEU A 72 15.56 1.39 5.79
C LEU A 72 15.36 0.23 6.79
N ALA A 73 15.48 -1.01 6.33
CA ALA A 73 15.35 -2.22 7.15
C ALA A 73 16.40 -2.35 8.26
N LYS A 74 17.49 -1.58 8.20
CA LYS A 74 18.54 -1.54 9.25
C LYS A 74 18.20 -0.57 10.39
N GLN A 75 17.15 0.24 10.27
CA GLN A 75 16.74 1.16 11.33
C GLN A 75 16.05 0.41 12.47
N LYS A 76 16.44 0.73 13.71
CA LYS A 76 15.90 0.07 14.91
C LYS A 76 14.46 0.48 15.22
N ASP A 77 14.11 1.74 14.94
CA ASP A 77 12.80 2.32 15.23
C ASP A 77 12.11 2.69 13.91
N PHE A 78 11.46 1.70 13.30
CA PHE A 78 10.79 1.88 12.02
C PHE A 78 9.30 2.14 12.23
N THR A 79 8.89 3.40 12.19
CA THR A 79 7.49 3.83 12.26
C THR A 79 6.94 4.20 10.89
N ILE A 80 5.63 4.40 10.79
CA ILE A 80 4.98 4.90 9.56
C ILE A 80 5.55 6.27 9.16
N ARG A 81 5.87 7.13 10.14
CA ARG A 81 6.54 8.42 9.92
C ARG A 81 7.93 8.23 9.33
N THR A 82 8.71 7.29 9.86
CA THR A 82 10.03 6.97 9.31
C THR A 82 9.94 6.51 7.85
N LEU A 83 8.93 5.71 7.51
CA LEU A 83 8.66 5.31 6.13
C LEU A 83 8.27 6.52 5.24
N LYS A 84 7.38 7.39 5.71
CA LYS A 84 6.98 8.60 4.98
C LYS A 84 8.16 9.53 4.71
N ASP A 85 8.99 9.76 5.72
CA ASP A 85 10.19 10.60 5.61
C ASP A 85 11.20 10.00 4.64
N PHE A 86 11.34 8.67 4.63
CA PHE A 86 12.17 7.96 3.66
C PHE A 86 11.65 8.15 2.23
N ILE A 87 10.36 7.88 1.99
CA ILE A 87 9.73 8.05 0.67
C ILE A 87 9.88 9.49 0.20
N SER A 88 9.65 10.47 1.08
CA SER A 88 9.75 11.89 0.76
C SER A 88 11.15 12.32 0.29
N ARG A 89 12.21 11.60 0.70
CA ARG A 89 13.60 11.88 0.29
C ARG A 89 14.00 11.12 -0.96
N GLU A 90 13.61 9.86 -1.08
CA GLU A 90 14.12 8.93 -2.09
C GLU A 90 13.21 8.81 -3.32
N ALA A 91 11.93 9.22 -3.23
CA ALA A 91 10.99 9.12 -4.34
C ALA A 91 11.49 9.87 -5.58
N THR A 92 11.50 9.16 -6.72
CA THR A 92 11.91 9.72 -8.02
C THR A 92 10.71 10.01 -8.93
N GLN A 93 9.55 9.43 -8.58
CA GLN A 93 8.26 9.72 -9.19
C GLN A 93 7.22 9.92 -8.08
N THR A 94 6.08 10.48 -8.44
CA THR A 94 4.97 10.65 -7.52
C THR A 94 3.78 9.87 -8.04
N PHE A 95 3.42 8.85 -7.28
CA PHE A 95 2.09 8.26 -7.35
C PHE A 95 1.14 9.26 -6.74
N THR A 96 0.24 9.84 -7.54
CA THR A 96 -0.71 10.82 -7.02
C THR A 96 -1.84 10.12 -6.27
N TYR A 97 -2.56 10.86 -5.42
CA TYR A 97 -3.78 10.33 -4.79
C TYR A 97 -4.79 9.82 -5.82
N ASN A 98 -4.87 10.46 -6.99
CA ASN A 98 -5.71 10.00 -8.10
C ASN A 98 -5.25 8.67 -8.67
N ASP A 99 -3.94 8.46 -8.79
CA ASP A 99 -3.37 7.18 -9.25
C ASP A 99 -3.65 6.08 -8.23
N ALA A 100 -3.57 6.40 -6.94
CA ALA A 100 -3.95 5.47 -5.88
C ALA A 100 -5.44 5.15 -5.83
N MET A 101 -6.30 6.14 -6.07
CA MET A 101 -7.75 5.92 -6.20
C MET A 101 -8.12 5.13 -7.45
N ALA A 102 -7.38 5.32 -8.55
CA ALA A 102 -7.55 4.52 -9.77
C ALA A 102 -7.08 3.07 -9.53
N TYR A 103 -5.96 2.89 -8.84
CA TYR A 103 -5.43 1.59 -8.47
C TYR A 103 -6.37 0.86 -7.49
N SER A 104 -6.85 1.52 -6.43
CA SER A 104 -7.81 0.89 -5.51
C SER A 104 -9.09 0.47 -6.23
N LYS A 105 -9.61 1.31 -7.14
CA LYS A 105 -10.74 0.92 -7.98
C LYS A 105 -10.44 -0.25 -8.89
N HIS A 106 -9.19 -0.49 -9.28
CA HIS A 106 -8.86 -1.63 -10.14
C HIS A 106 -8.58 -2.91 -9.36
N SER A 107 -7.91 -2.78 -8.20
CA SER A 107 -7.53 -3.90 -7.34
C SER A 107 -8.66 -4.40 -6.44
N PHE A 108 -9.66 -3.57 -6.12
CA PHE A 108 -10.83 -3.95 -5.29
C PHE A 108 -12.15 -4.03 -6.06
N ASN A 109 -12.22 -3.68 -7.36
CA ASN A 109 -13.37 -4.00 -8.21
C ASN A 109 -13.07 -5.21 -9.10
N ASN A 110 -12.55 -6.29 -8.51
CA ASN A 110 -12.69 -7.60 -9.12
C ASN A 110 -14.16 -8.04 -8.97
N ASP A 111 -15.00 -7.62 -9.92
CA ASP A 111 -16.06 -8.43 -10.51
C ASP A 111 -16.88 -9.35 -9.58
N ASP A 112 -17.40 -8.83 -8.47
CA ASP A 112 -18.49 -9.50 -7.74
C ASP A 112 -19.81 -9.54 -8.57
N ASP A 113 -19.87 -8.76 -9.66
CA ASP A 113 -20.97 -8.79 -10.64
C ASP A 113 -20.79 -9.87 -11.72
N ALA A 114 -19.60 -10.46 -11.91
CA ALA A 114 -19.40 -11.49 -12.94
C ALA A 114 -19.93 -12.87 -12.53
N ILE A 115 -20.05 -13.16 -11.21
CA ILE A 115 -20.54 -14.45 -10.71
C ILE A 115 -22.08 -14.52 -10.69
N ARG A 116 -22.79 -13.38 -10.70
CA ARG A 116 -24.28 -13.36 -10.81
C ARG A 116 -24.82 -13.50 -12.23
N SER A 117 -23.99 -13.40 -13.27
CA SER A 117 -24.48 -13.53 -14.66
C SER A 117 -24.39 -14.94 -15.24
N LYS A 118 -23.77 -15.91 -14.54
CA LYS A 118 -23.59 -17.30 -15.03
C LYS A 118 -24.48 -18.36 -14.40
N THR A 119 -25.33 -18.05 -13.43
CA THR A 119 -26.47 -18.91 -13.07
C THR A 119 -27.67 -18.56 -13.94
N GLY A 120 -27.54 -18.89 -15.22
CA GLY A 120 -28.64 -18.90 -16.16
C GLY A 120 -29.74 -19.84 -15.64
N ASN A 121 -30.86 -19.26 -15.25
CA ASN A 121 -32.13 -19.98 -15.16
C ASN A 121 -32.97 -19.60 -16.40
N PRO A 122 -32.83 -20.30 -17.54
CA PRO A 122 -33.88 -20.26 -18.54
C PRO A 122 -35.01 -21.16 -18.06
N LYS A 123 -36.11 -20.50 -17.71
CA LYS A 123 -37.46 -21.06 -17.56
C LYS A 123 -37.69 -22.29 -18.44
N PHE A 124 -38.06 -23.41 -17.82
CA PHE A 124 -39.25 -24.20 -18.15
C PHE A 124 -39.75 -24.90 -16.89
#